data_AF-A0A9Q1EPK6-F1
#
_entry.id   AF-A0A9Q1EPK6-F1
#
_cell.length_a   1.000
_cell.length_b   1.000
_cell.length_c   1.000
_cell.angle_alpha   90.00
_cell.angle_beta   90.00
_cell.angle_gamma   90.00
#
_symmetry.space_group_name_H-M   'P 1'
#
loop_
_entity.id
_entity.type
_entity.pdbx_description
1 polymer ?
#
loop_
_entity_poly.entity_id
_entity_poly.type
_entity_poly.pdbx_seq_one_letter_code
_entity_poly.pdbx_strand_id
1 'polypeptide(L)'
;MQGLVERLPDIHEGAGKWTRALEEETMGKLLVVGDQKALLARLLGMAQMEDVLAESGLQAAVNTPYLDGASFDQFRPAMWRTLREDYPTKIDPKSVKGEGVGDTENPATYLHRHLKRWKLETGRNPEGDELMTTLFRTSIVEVMPPPVRSRLEDVVGLNSKTHREFCDHVIHTVEKHRKDEQKLKEQEKEVQRKLSQLQLGELTKKKKVQAMMKAEVPEPRPEAVVSSGGPPRLPMPQGREKPTIPDSGEEVKKALLSFTARSSKKKAKRARARV
;
A
#
# COMPACT_ATOMS: atom_id res chain seq x y z
N MET A 1 -5.46 -20.11 38.29
CA MET A 1 -6.31 -19.80 37.11
C MET A 1 -6.83 -18.35 37.05
N GLN A 2 -7.11 -17.63 38.16
CA GLN A 2 -7.76 -16.30 38.12
C GLN A 2 -7.03 -15.26 37.26
N GLY A 3 -5.74 -15.04 37.49
CA GLY A 3 -4.96 -14.12 36.66
C GLY A 3 -4.80 -14.53 35.18
N LEU A 4 -5.06 -15.79 34.81
CA LEU A 4 -5.00 -16.21 33.40
C LEU A 4 -6.22 -15.71 32.62
N VAL A 5 -7.43 -15.81 33.20
CA VAL A 5 -8.66 -15.35 32.53
C VAL A 5 -8.65 -13.83 32.32
N GLU A 6 -8.07 -13.07 33.25
CA GLU A 6 -7.93 -11.61 33.13
C GLU A 6 -6.95 -11.18 32.02
N ARG A 7 -6.03 -12.06 31.61
CA ARG A 7 -5.06 -11.78 30.53
C ARG A 7 -5.53 -12.23 29.15
N LEU A 8 -6.57 -13.07 29.08
CA LEU A 8 -7.11 -13.55 27.82
C LEU A 8 -8.08 -12.52 27.24
N PRO A 9 -8.11 -12.36 25.90
CA PRO A 9 -9.11 -11.52 25.25
C PRO A 9 -10.53 -12.08 25.44
N ASP A 10 -11.57 -11.34 25.08
CA ASP A 10 -12.93 -11.88 25.12
C ASP A 10 -13.13 -12.94 24.03
N ILE A 11 -13.60 -14.13 24.43
CA ILE A 11 -13.88 -15.23 23.49
C ILE A 11 -14.99 -14.88 22.50
N HIS A 12 -15.92 -13.98 22.87
CA HIS A 12 -17.02 -13.52 22.01
C HIS A 12 -16.58 -12.56 20.89
N GLU A 13 -15.33 -12.07 20.93
CA GLU A 13 -14.71 -11.36 19.81
C GLU A 13 -14.13 -12.31 18.76
N GLY A 14 -13.99 -13.58 19.11
CA GLY A 14 -13.52 -14.65 18.25
C GLY A 14 -12.59 -15.61 18.96
N ALA A 15 -12.94 -16.90 18.97
CA ALA A 15 -12.10 -17.93 19.58
C ALA A 15 -10.72 -18.03 18.95
N GLY A 16 -10.52 -17.59 17.70
CA GLY A 16 -9.21 -17.60 17.05
C GLY A 16 -8.15 -16.76 17.79
N LYS A 17 -8.52 -15.56 18.28
CA LYS A 17 -7.61 -14.69 19.04
C LYS A 17 -7.40 -15.24 20.45
N TRP A 18 -8.49 -15.69 21.08
CA TRP A 18 -8.49 -16.28 22.41
C TRP A 18 -7.62 -17.54 22.51
N THR A 19 -7.82 -18.51 21.60
CA THR A 19 -7.05 -19.76 21.58
C THR A 19 -5.55 -19.49 21.42
N ARG A 20 -5.14 -18.58 20.53
CA ARG A 20 -3.72 -18.20 20.41
C ARG A 20 -3.14 -17.60 21.67
N ALA A 21 -3.84 -16.64 22.28
CA ALA A 21 -3.39 -16.03 23.54
C ALA A 21 -3.27 -17.08 24.65
N LEU A 22 -4.21 -18.03 24.72
CA LEU A 22 -4.15 -19.14 25.66
C LEU A 22 -2.95 -20.05 25.39
N GLU A 23 -2.69 -20.40 24.13
CA GLU A 23 -1.54 -21.22 23.74
C GLU A 23 -0.19 -20.55 24.06
N GLU A 24 -0.10 -19.22 23.91
CA GLU A 24 1.09 -18.44 24.27
C GLU A 24 1.29 -18.40 25.79
N GLU A 25 0.25 -18.11 26.57
CA GLU A 25 0.29 -18.08 28.04
C GLU A 25 0.55 -19.46 28.68
N THR A 26 0.18 -20.52 27.98
CA THR A 26 0.35 -21.91 28.42
C THR A 26 1.50 -22.62 27.73
N MET A 27 2.30 -21.89 26.94
CA MET A 27 3.47 -22.45 26.28
C MET A 27 4.42 -23.07 27.31
N GLY A 28 4.82 -24.32 27.06
CA GLY A 28 5.69 -25.07 27.96
C GLY A 28 5.00 -25.64 29.21
N LYS A 29 3.67 -25.49 29.35
CA LYS A 29 2.88 -26.10 30.41
C LYS A 29 2.10 -27.29 29.86
N LEU A 30 2.11 -28.39 30.61
CA LEU A 30 1.25 -29.54 30.32
C LEU A 30 -0.13 -29.27 30.89
N LEU A 31 -1.09 -28.96 30.02
CA LEU A 31 -2.49 -28.80 30.41
C LEU A 31 -3.17 -30.17 30.46
N VAL A 32 -4.01 -30.37 31.47
CA VAL A 32 -4.92 -31.52 31.53
C VAL A 32 -6.34 -31.10 31.20
N VAL A 33 -7.19 -32.06 30.84
CA VAL A 33 -8.60 -31.80 30.50
C VAL A 33 -9.34 -31.08 31.64
N GLY A 34 -9.03 -31.38 32.89
CA GLY A 34 -9.62 -30.74 34.07
C GLY A 34 -9.31 -29.24 34.15
N ASP A 35 -8.08 -28.83 33.80
CA ASP A 35 -7.71 -27.41 33.75
C ASP A 35 -8.54 -26.67 32.71
N GLN A 36 -8.68 -27.27 31.53
CA GLN A 36 -9.44 -26.70 30.42
C GLN A 36 -10.94 -26.65 30.72
N LYS A 37 -11.48 -27.69 31.35
CA LYS A 37 -12.86 -27.76 31.83
C LYS A 37 -13.16 -26.66 32.84
N ALA A 38 -12.29 -26.49 33.84
CA ALA A 38 -12.41 -25.42 34.83
C ALA A 38 -12.30 -24.02 34.20
N LEU A 39 -11.43 -23.87 33.18
CA LEU A 39 -11.28 -22.62 32.43
C LEU A 39 -12.56 -22.27 31.66
N LEU A 40 -13.09 -23.21 30.87
CA LEU A 40 -14.30 -23.02 30.07
C LEU A 40 -15.53 -22.79 30.94
N ALA A 41 -15.70 -23.58 32.01
CA ALA A 41 -16.81 -23.43 32.95
C ALA A 41 -16.86 -22.02 33.56
N ARG A 42 -15.69 -21.40 33.77
CA ARG A 42 -15.61 -20.06 34.33
C ARG A 42 -15.81 -18.95 33.30
N LEU A 43 -15.46 -19.20 32.03
CA LEU A 43 -15.58 -18.23 30.95
C LEU A 43 -17.00 -18.20 30.35
N LEU A 44 -17.57 -19.38 30.12
CA LEU A 44 -18.82 -19.59 29.38
C LEU A 44 -19.98 -19.98 30.30
N GLY A 45 -19.67 -20.46 31.51
CA GLY A 45 -20.64 -21.13 32.37
C GLY A 45 -20.67 -22.64 32.14
N MET A 46 -21.32 -23.36 33.04
CA MET A 46 -21.34 -24.83 33.04
C MET A 46 -22.02 -25.41 31.79
N ALA A 47 -23.20 -24.91 31.41
CA ALA A 47 -23.96 -25.44 30.29
C ALA A 47 -23.18 -25.39 28.96
N GLN A 48 -22.66 -24.20 28.61
CA GLN A 48 -21.89 -24.02 27.38
C GLN A 48 -20.56 -24.78 27.39
N MET A 49 -19.94 -24.94 28.56
CA MET A 49 -18.75 -25.78 28.70
C MET A 49 -19.07 -27.25 28.40
N GLU A 50 -20.19 -27.76 28.90
CA GLU A 50 -20.63 -29.14 28.64
C GLU A 50 -20.89 -29.38 27.15
N ASP A 51 -21.54 -28.43 26.47
CA ASP A 51 -21.78 -28.48 25.03
C ASP A 51 -20.47 -28.52 24.24
N VAL A 52 -19.51 -27.63 24.55
CA VAL A 52 -18.19 -27.61 23.91
C VAL A 52 -17.41 -28.91 24.14
N LEU A 53 -17.48 -29.49 25.35
CA LEU A 53 -16.83 -30.77 25.63
C LEU A 53 -17.48 -31.91 24.85
N ALA A 54 -18.81 -31.95 24.77
CA ALA A 54 -19.54 -32.94 23.99
C ALA A 54 -19.13 -32.90 22.51
N GLU A 55 -19.18 -31.71 21.90
CA GLU A 55 -18.90 -31.51 20.48
C GLU A 55 -17.43 -31.68 20.10
N SER A 56 -16.51 -31.45 21.04
CA SER A 56 -15.07 -31.67 20.84
C SER A 56 -14.62 -33.13 21.01
N GLY A 57 -15.57 -34.06 21.23
CA GLY A 57 -15.29 -35.49 21.41
C GLY A 57 -14.90 -35.87 22.84
N LEU A 58 -15.12 -34.97 23.80
CA LEU A 58 -14.89 -35.15 25.24
C LEU A 58 -16.19 -35.48 26.00
N GLN A 59 -17.16 -36.12 25.35
CA GLN A 59 -18.44 -36.52 25.98
C GLN A 59 -18.25 -37.26 27.31
N ALA A 60 -17.25 -38.14 27.40
CA ALA A 60 -16.97 -38.90 28.61
C ALA A 60 -16.45 -38.05 29.79
N ALA A 61 -15.96 -36.82 29.52
CA ALA A 61 -15.55 -35.85 30.52
C ALA A 61 -16.70 -34.93 30.99
N VAL A 62 -17.84 -34.96 30.31
CA VAL A 62 -19.02 -34.15 30.67
C VAL A 62 -19.56 -34.66 32.00
N ASN A 63 -19.68 -33.77 32.99
CA ASN A 63 -20.19 -34.10 34.33
C ASN A 63 -19.47 -35.21 35.11
N THR A 64 -18.30 -35.67 34.64
CA THR A 64 -17.46 -36.65 35.35
C THR A 64 -16.02 -36.16 35.48
N PRO A 65 -15.28 -36.56 36.53
CA PRO A 65 -13.86 -36.24 36.66
C PRO A 65 -12.95 -37.27 35.96
N TYR A 66 -13.53 -38.28 35.29
CA TYR A 66 -12.80 -39.46 34.82
C TYR A 66 -11.64 -39.13 33.88
N LEU A 67 -11.80 -38.13 33.01
CA LEU A 67 -10.77 -37.68 32.07
C LEU A 67 -10.01 -36.44 32.55
N ASP A 68 -10.29 -35.89 33.74
CA ASP A 68 -9.74 -34.60 34.15
C ASP A 68 -8.21 -34.59 34.24
N GLY A 69 -7.58 -35.74 34.54
CA GLY A 69 -6.11 -35.89 34.57
C GLY A 69 -5.47 -36.24 33.22
N ALA A 70 -6.25 -36.45 32.16
CA ALA A 70 -5.72 -36.80 30.84
C ALA A 70 -5.05 -35.58 30.18
N SER A 71 -4.01 -35.83 29.38
CA SER A 71 -3.36 -34.78 28.59
C SER A 71 -4.37 -34.12 27.64
N PHE A 72 -4.34 -32.80 27.60
CA PHE A 72 -5.19 -32.00 26.72
C PHE A 72 -4.79 -32.09 25.23
N ASP A 73 -3.52 -32.36 24.94
CA ASP A 73 -2.96 -32.24 23.58
C ASP A 73 -3.67 -33.13 22.56
N GLN A 74 -4.19 -34.28 22.98
CA GLN A 74 -4.95 -35.19 22.11
C GLN A 74 -6.32 -34.63 21.68
N PHE A 75 -6.92 -33.75 22.49
CA PHE A 75 -8.24 -33.15 22.22
C PHE A 75 -8.14 -31.72 21.69
N ARG A 76 -6.97 -31.10 21.84
CA ARG A 76 -6.67 -29.72 21.46
C ARG A 76 -7.17 -29.35 20.05
N PRO A 77 -6.89 -30.12 18.97
CA PRO A 77 -7.34 -29.73 17.63
C PRO A 77 -8.86 -29.74 17.48
N ALA A 78 -9.55 -30.69 18.12
CA ALA A 78 -11.01 -30.81 18.07
C ALA A 78 -11.66 -29.66 18.84
N MET A 79 -11.20 -29.39 20.06
CA MET A 79 -11.71 -28.31 20.89
C MET A 79 -11.51 -26.93 20.25
N TRP A 80 -10.33 -26.67 19.68
CA TRP A 80 -10.09 -25.43 18.95
C TRP A 80 -10.94 -25.29 17.70
N ARG A 81 -11.40 -26.39 17.11
CA ARG A 81 -12.34 -26.34 15.99
C ARG A 81 -13.72 -25.94 16.49
N THR A 82 -14.26 -26.67 17.46
CA THR A 82 -15.56 -26.40 18.09
C THR A 82 -15.66 -24.95 18.56
N LEU A 83 -14.70 -24.47 19.34
CA LEU A 83 -14.71 -23.07 19.81
C LEU A 83 -14.68 -22.05 18.66
N ARG A 84 -14.02 -22.34 17.54
CA ARG A 84 -14.00 -21.45 16.35
C ARG A 84 -15.28 -21.51 15.52
N GLU A 85 -16.09 -22.54 15.70
CA GLU A 85 -17.41 -22.69 15.11
C GLU A 85 -18.44 -21.93 15.95
N ASP A 86 -18.42 -22.10 17.28
CA ASP A 86 -19.33 -21.42 18.22
C ASP A 86 -19.05 -19.92 18.37
N TYR A 87 -17.77 -19.55 18.36
CA TYR A 87 -17.31 -18.16 18.53
C TYR A 87 -16.49 -17.73 17.31
N PRO A 88 -17.13 -17.52 16.14
CA PRO A 88 -16.45 -17.12 14.93
C PRO A 88 -15.83 -15.73 15.11
N THR A 89 -14.62 -15.55 14.58
CA THR A 89 -13.94 -14.26 14.60
C THR A 89 -14.76 -13.23 13.84
N LYS A 90 -15.13 -12.13 14.51
CA LYS A 90 -15.79 -11.00 13.84
C LYS A 90 -14.78 -10.33 12.92
N ILE A 91 -14.97 -10.52 11.62
CA ILE A 91 -14.11 -9.91 10.61
C ILE A 91 -14.56 -8.46 10.47
N ASP A 92 -13.79 -7.51 10.98
CA ASP A 92 -14.00 -6.11 10.62
C ASP A 92 -13.43 -5.90 9.21
N PRO A 93 -14.27 -5.56 8.21
CA PRO A 93 -13.82 -5.29 6.85
C PRO A 93 -12.72 -4.23 6.78
N LYS A 94 -12.65 -3.31 7.75
CA LYS A 94 -11.61 -2.28 7.82
C LYS A 94 -10.28 -2.81 8.35
N SER A 95 -10.30 -3.74 9.31
CA SER A 95 -9.07 -4.37 9.86
C SER A 95 -8.35 -5.22 8.81
N VAL A 96 -9.12 -5.76 7.87
CA VAL A 96 -8.65 -6.64 6.81
C VAL A 96 -8.06 -5.88 5.63
N LYS A 97 -8.40 -4.59 5.44
CA LYS A 97 -7.76 -3.74 4.44
C LYS A 97 -6.30 -3.56 4.83
N GLY A 98 -5.42 -4.32 4.16
CA GLY A 98 -3.98 -4.20 4.34
C GLY A 98 -3.43 -2.86 3.86
N GLU A 99 -2.16 -2.63 4.15
CA GLU A 99 -1.40 -1.60 3.45
C GLU A 99 -1.26 -1.98 1.97
N GLY A 100 -1.21 -0.97 1.08
CA GLY A 100 -0.96 -1.20 -0.34
C GLY A 100 0.41 -1.82 -0.61
N VAL A 101 0.58 -2.35 -1.81
CA VAL A 101 1.88 -2.86 -2.27
C VAL A 101 2.91 -1.73 -2.29
N GLY A 102 4.07 -1.92 -1.65
CA GLY A 102 5.14 -0.92 -1.65
C GLY A 102 5.73 -0.74 -3.05
N ASP A 103 6.21 0.46 -3.39
CA ASP A 103 6.67 0.80 -4.74
C ASP A 103 7.79 -0.11 -5.26
N THR A 104 8.66 -0.61 -4.37
CA THR A 104 9.79 -1.49 -4.67
C THR A 104 9.59 -2.94 -4.22
N GLU A 105 8.49 -3.25 -3.55
CA GLU A 105 8.28 -4.58 -2.95
C GLU A 105 7.98 -5.64 -4.02
N ASN A 106 8.48 -6.87 -3.86
CA ASN A 106 8.07 -7.98 -4.72
C ASN A 106 6.56 -8.27 -4.52
N PRO A 107 5.72 -8.25 -5.58
CA PRO A 107 4.29 -8.52 -5.46
C PRO A 107 3.95 -9.90 -4.87
N ALA A 108 4.80 -10.91 -5.08
CA ALA A 108 4.64 -12.22 -4.47
C ALA A 108 4.88 -12.19 -2.95
N THR A 109 5.88 -11.43 -2.49
CA THR A 109 6.15 -11.22 -1.06
C THR A 109 5.01 -10.46 -0.39
N TYR A 110 4.46 -9.46 -1.09
CA TYR A 110 3.28 -8.72 -0.66
C TYR A 110 2.08 -9.65 -0.44
N LEU A 111 1.76 -10.50 -1.41
CA LEU A 111 0.64 -11.45 -1.32
C LEU A 111 0.83 -12.42 -0.15
N HIS A 112 2.05 -12.92 0.05
CA HIS A 112 2.35 -13.80 1.16
C HIS A 112 2.20 -13.10 2.53
N ARG A 113 2.70 -11.86 2.65
CA ARG A 113 2.52 -11.04 3.86
C ARG A 113 1.03 -10.78 4.12
N HIS A 114 0.28 -10.44 3.09
CA HIS A 114 -1.15 -10.17 3.23
C HIS A 114 -1.93 -11.44 3.61
N LEU A 115 -1.57 -12.60 3.06
CA LEU A 115 -2.12 -13.89 3.44
C LEU A 115 -1.81 -14.23 4.91
N LYS A 116 -0.57 -13.98 5.37
CA LYS A 116 -0.21 -14.15 6.79
C LYS A 116 -1.06 -13.25 7.69
N ARG A 117 -1.20 -11.98 7.34
CA ARG A 117 -2.03 -11.01 8.07
C ARG A 117 -3.50 -11.44 8.09
N TRP A 118 -4.02 -11.92 6.96
CA TRP A 118 -5.38 -12.44 6.86
C TRP A 118 -5.62 -13.62 7.80
N LYS A 119 -4.71 -14.60 7.81
CA LYS A 119 -4.79 -15.75 8.73
C LYS A 119 -4.68 -15.31 10.18
N LEU A 120 -3.91 -14.25 10.45
CA LEU A 120 -3.80 -13.69 11.79
C LEU A 120 -5.13 -13.07 12.23
N GLU A 121 -5.72 -12.20 11.40
CA GLU A 121 -6.92 -11.43 11.77
C GLU A 121 -8.19 -12.29 11.76
N THR A 122 -8.36 -13.16 10.75
CA THR A 122 -9.61 -13.93 10.58
C THR A 122 -9.56 -15.32 11.21
N GLY A 123 -8.37 -15.87 11.46
CA GLY A 123 -8.21 -17.23 11.97
C GLY A 123 -8.64 -18.34 11.00
N ARG A 124 -9.01 -17.99 9.76
CA ARG A 124 -9.48 -18.91 8.71
C ARG A 124 -8.59 -18.88 7.48
N ASN A 125 -8.55 -20.00 6.76
CA ASN A 125 -7.93 -20.04 5.44
C ASN A 125 -8.89 -19.41 4.42
N PRO A 126 -8.42 -18.47 3.57
CA PRO A 126 -9.28 -17.81 2.61
C PRO A 126 -9.82 -18.78 1.54
N GLU A 127 -9.12 -19.87 1.23
CA GLU A 127 -9.51 -20.83 0.18
C GLU A 127 -10.57 -21.86 0.61
N GLY A 128 -10.91 -21.95 1.90
CA GLY A 128 -11.85 -22.97 2.39
C GLY A 128 -13.33 -22.59 2.24
N ASP A 129 -13.62 -21.32 1.96
CA ASP A 129 -14.97 -20.77 1.90
C ASP A 129 -15.03 -19.73 0.77
N GLU A 130 -16.07 -19.80 -0.06
CA GLU A 130 -16.27 -18.93 -1.23
C GLU A 130 -16.44 -17.46 -0.81
N LEU A 131 -17.16 -17.21 0.29
CA LEU A 131 -17.32 -15.87 0.85
C LEU A 131 -15.97 -15.31 1.28
N MET A 132 -15.18 -16.12 1.99
CA MET A 132 -13.85 -15.73 2.49
C MET A 132 -12.86 -15.51 1.35
N THR A 133 -12.94 -16.34 0.31
CA THR A 133 -12.15 -16.19 -0.91
C THR A 133 -12.45 -14.84 -1.56
N THR A 134 -13.74 -14.50 -1.68
CA THR A 134 -14.19 -13.25 -2.30
C THR A 134 -13.77 -12.04 -1.47
N LEU A 135 -13.97 -12.07 -0.15
CA LEU A 135 -13.56 -10.99 0.74
C LEU A 135 -12.04 -10.79 0.72
N PHE A 136 -11.25 -11.88 0.69
CA PHE A 136 -9.80 -11.81 0.57
C PHE A 136 -9.36 -11.16 -0.75
N ARG A 137 -9.92 -11.58 -1.87
CA ARG A 137 -9.58 -11.00 -3.19
C ARG A 137 -9.99 -9.53 -3.27
N THR A 138 -11.19 -9.17 -2.81
CA THR A 138 -11.64 -7.78 -2.76
C THR A 138 -10.72 -6.94 -1.87
N SER A 139 -10.30 -7.45 -0.71
CA SER A 139 -9.38 -6.72 0.18
C SER A 139 -8.04 -6.40 -0.50
N ILE A 140 -7.52 -7.32 -1.33
CA ILE A 140 -6.30 -7.11 -2.10
C ILE A 140 -6.53 -6.07 -3.20
N VAL A 141 -7.61 -6.16 -3.96
CA VAL A 141 -7.90 -5.24 -5.08
C VAL A 141 -8.12 -3.80 -4.59
N GLU A 142 -8.80 -3.64 -3.44
CA GLU A 142 -9.08 -2.33 -2.85
C GLU A 142 -7.84 -1.57 -2.37
N VAL A 143 -6.76 -2.27 -2.01
CA VAL A 143 -5.52 -1.65 -1.52
C VAL A 143 -4.48 -1.46 -2.64
N MET A 144 -4.77 -1.95 -3.85
CA MET A 144 -3.93 -1.71 -5.03
C MET A 144 -4.01 -0.26 -5.52
N PRO A 145 -2.95 0.25 -6.16
CA PRO A 145 -2.96 1.54 -6.84
C PRO A 145 -4.13 1.63 -7.84
N PRO A 146 -4.79 2.80 -7.99
CA PRO A 146 -5.92 2.97 -8.91
C PRO A 146 -5.72 2.39 -10.33
N PRO A 147 -4.57 2.57 -11.02
CA PRO A 147 -4.37 2.00 -12.35
C PRO A 147 -4.24 0.47 -12.36
N VAL A 148 -3.76 -0.14 -11.27
CA VAL A 148 -3.71 -1.60 -11.10
C VAL A 148 -5.11 -2.12 -10.79
N ARG A 149 -5.85 -1.43 -9.92
CA ARG A 149 -7.22 -1.77 -9.54
C ARG A 149 -8.15 -1.83 -10.74
N SER A 150 -8.20 -0.77 -11.57
CA SER A 150 -9.05 -0.76 -12.77
C SER A 150 -8.71 -1.91 -13.72
N ARG A 151 -7.42 -2.22 -13.89
CA ARG A 151 -6.99 -3.35 -14.73
C ARG A 151 -7.38 -4.71 -14.14
N LEU A 152 -7.43 -4.86 -12.82
CA LEU A 152 -7.88 -6.08 -12.15
C LEU A 152 -9.40 -6.23 -12.17
N GLU A 153 -10.14 -5.12 -12.05
CA GLU A 153 -11.61 -5.08 -12.18
C GLU A 153 -12.07 -5.43 -13.61
N ASP A 154 -11.28 -5.06 -14.62
CA ASP A 154 -11.53 -5.42 -16.03
C ASP A 154 -11.36 -6.93 -16.31
N VAL A 155 -10.69 -7.69 -15.43
CA VAL A 155 -10.51 -9.14 -15.61
C VAL A 155 -11.81 -9.87 -15.23
N VAL A 156 -12.55 -10.28 -16.25
CA VAL A 156 -13.79 -11.07 -16.09
C VAL A 156 -13.51 -12.37 -15.32
N GLY A 157 -14.27 -12.61 -14.25
CA GLY A 157 -14.18 -13.84 -13.46
C GLY A 157 -12.92 -13.92 -12.57
N LEU A 158 -12.26 -12.81 -12.24
CA LEU A 158 -11.09 -12.81 -11.35
C LEU A 158 -11.37 -13.47 -9.99
N ASN A 159 -12.60 -13.36 -9.47
CA ASN A 159 -13.01 -14.00 -8.22
C ASN A 159 -13.33 -15.49 -8.35
N SER A 160 -13.55 -15.99 -9.57
CA SER A 160 -13.85 -17.41 -9.85
C SER A 160 -12.62 -18.23 -10.25
N LYS A 161 -11.49 -17.57 -10.55
CA LYS A 161 -10.21 -18.24 -10.88
C LYS A 161 -9.59 -18.94 -9.67
N THR A 162 -8.62 -19.84 -9.90
CA THR A 162 -7.87 -20.45 -8.79
C THR A 162 -7.00 -19.42 -8.06
N HIS A 163 -6.64 -19.68 -6.80
CA HIS A 163 -5.80 -18.74 -6.02
C HIS A 163 -4.44 -18.49 -6.68
N ARG A 164 -3.85 -19.52 -7.29
CA ARG A 164 -2.59 -19.40 -8.04
C ARG A 164 -2.74 -18.45 -9.24
N GLU A 165 -3.76 -18.65 -10.06
CA GLU A 165 -4.02 -17.78 -11.21
C GLU A 165 -4.33 -16.34 -10.79
N PHE A 166 -5.06 -16.16 -9.68
CA PHE A 166 -5.31 -14.85 -9.10
C PHE A 166 -3.99 -14.16 -8.71
N CYS A 167 -3.11 -14.86 -8.00
CA CYS A 167 -1.80 -14.34 -7.63
C CYS A 167 -0.98 -13.98 -8.88
N ASP A 168 -0.95 -14.84 -9.88
CA ASP A 168 -0.23 -14.59 -11.13
C ASP A 168 -0.77 -13.35 -11.87
N HIS A 169 -2.10 -13.15 -11.91
CA HIS A 169 -2.71 -11.95 -12.50
C HIS A 169 -2.34 -10.68 -11.73
N VAL A 170 -2.37 -10.74 -10.39
CA VAL A 170 -1.97 -9.59 -9.56
C VAL A 170 -0.49 -9.27 -9.78
N ILE A 171 0.39 -10.27 -9.74
CA ILE A 171 1.84 -10.10 -9.97
C ILE A 171 2.07 -9.48 -11.35
N HIS A 172 1.50 -10.06 -12.40
CA HIS A 172 1.65 -9.57 -13.77
C HIS A 172 1.15 -8.14 -13.92
N THR A 173 -0.01 -7.81 -13.35
CA THR A 173 -0.61 -6.47 -13.48
C THR A 173 0.21 -5.41 -12.74
N VAL A 174 0.71 -5.73 -11.55
CA VAL A 174 1.60 -4.84 -10.77
C VAL A 174 2.94 -4.64 -11.48
N GLU A 175 3.56 -5.71 -11.99
CA GLU A 175 4.81 -5.61 -12.74
C GLU A 175 4.65 -4.82 -14.05
N LYS A 176 3.56 -5.06 -14.78
CA LYS A 176 3.24 -4.30 -15.99
C LYS A 176 3.04 -2.82 -15.67
N HIS A 177 2.34 -2.50 -14.59
CA HIS A 177 2.18 -1.13 -14.13
C HIS A 177 3.52 -0.45 -13.83
N ARG A 178 4.43 -1.13 -13.11
CA ARG A 178 5.77 -0.59 -12.83
C ARG A 178 6.59 -0.35 -14.10
N LYS A 179 6.53 -1.28 -15.06
CA LYS A 179 7.18 -1.11 -16.37
C LYS A 179 6.58 0.07 -17.14
N ASP A 180 5.26 0.25 -17.11
CA ASP A 180 4.58 1.36 -17.75
C ASP A 180 4.97 2.71 -17.10
N GLU A 181 5.02 2.79 -15.76
CA GLU A 181 5.49 3.98 -15.04
C GLU A 181 6.95 4.32 -15.33
N GLN A 182 7.82 3.32 -15.41
CA GLN A 182 9.23 3.54 -15.75
C GLN A 182 9.37 4.13 -17.16
N LYS A 183 8.63 3.59 -18.14
CA LYS A 183 8.60 4.14 -19.50
C LYS A 183 8.06 5.57 -19.53
N LEU A 184 7.03 5.86 -18.75
CA LEU A 184 6.46 7.21 -18.65
C LEU A 184 7.47 8.20 -18.06
N LYS A 185 8.19 7.81 -17.00
CA LYS A 185 9.28 8.61 -16.41
C LYS A 185 10.45 8.82 -17.37
N GLU A 186 10.78 7.82 -18.19
CA GLU A 186 11.79 7.95 -19.24
C GLU A 186 11.33 8.92 -20.34
N GLN A 187 10.08 8.82 -20.80
CA GLN A 187 9.50 9.75 -21.76
C GLN A 187 9.44 11.18 -21.22
N GLU A 188 9.07 11.36 -19.94
CA GLU A 188 9.04 12.67 -19.30
C GLU A 188 10.45 13.29 -19.23
N LYS A 189 11.47 12.51 -18.83
CA LYS A 189 12.87 12.94 -18.87
C LYS A 189 13.32 13.32 -20.28
N GLU A 190 12.91 12.56 -21.29
CA GLU A 190 13.21 12.84 -22.70
C GLU A 190 12.56 14.14 -23.17
N VAL A 191 11.28 14.36 -22.84
CA VAL A 191 10.55 15.60 -23.14
C VAL A 191 11.19 16.79 -22.41
N GLN A 192 11.56 16.62 -21.14
CA GLN A 192 12.24 17.65 -20.34
C GLN A 192 13.62 17.99 -20.93
N ARG A 193 14.38 17.00 -21.41
CA ARG A 193 15.63 17.22 -22.14
C ARG A 193 15.41 18.00 -23.42
N LYS A 194 14.42 17.63 -24.24
CA LYS A 194 14.08 18.34 -25.48
C LYS A 194 13.64 19.77 -25.23
N LEU A 195 12.81 20.00 -24.20
CA LEU A 195 12.39 21.34 -23.79
C LEU A 195 13.58 22.20 -23.37
N SER A 196 14.47 21.64 -22.54
CA SER A 196 15.69 22.33 -22.10
C SER A 196 16.61 22.66 -23.29
N GLN A 197 16.75 21.75 -24.24
CA GLN A 197 17.54 21.96 -25.46
C GLN A 197 16.95 23.04 -26.36
N LEU A 198 15.61 23.10 -26.50
CA LEU A 198 14.92 24.16 -27.23
C LEU A 198 15.12 25.52 -26.57
N GLN A 199 14.96 25.62 -25.25
CA GLN A 199 15.20 26.87 -24.52
C GLN A 199 16.66 27.36 -24.66
N LEU A 200 17.64 26.46 -24.57
CA LEU A 200 19.05 26.79 -24.81
C LEU A 200 19.32 27.18 -26.27
N GLY A 201 18.67 26.51 -27.22
CA GLY A 201 18.74 26.82 -28.66
C GLY A 201 18.14 28.20 -28.99
N GLU A 202 17.05 28.58 -28.35
CA GLU A 202 16.46 29.91 -28.51
C GLU A 202 17.32 31.01 -27.89
N LEU A 203 17.91 30.77 -26.71
CA LEU A 203 18.82 31.72 -26.07
C LEU A 203 20.10 31.94 -26.89
N THR A 204 20.64 30.88 -27.49
CA THR A 204 21.82 30.96 -28.37
C THR A 204 21.50 31.64 -29.69
N LYS A 205 20.35 31.36 -30.30
CA LYS A 205 19.87 32.11 -31.49
C LYS A 205 19.64 33.59 -31.19
N LYS A 206 18.99 33.92 -30.08
CA LYS A 206 18.80 35.32 -29.64
C LYS A 206 20.14 36.04 -29.43
N LYS A 207 21.13 35.39 -28.82
CA LYS A 207 22.50 35.93 -28.71
C LYS A 207 23.17 36.13 -30.08
N LYS A 208 22.97 35.21 -31.03
CA LYS A 208 23.55 35.31 -32.38
C LYS A 208 22.91 36.41 -33.21
N VAL A 209 21.59 36.59 -33.10
CA VAL A 209 20.86 37.69 -33.75
C VAL A 209 21.25 39.05 -33.15
N GLN A 210 21.44 39.15 -31.83
CA GLN A 210 21.98 40.37 -31.22
C GLN A 210 23.42 40.68 -31.66
N ALA A 211 24.25 39.66 -31.88
CA ALA A 211 25.60 39.85 -32.39
C ALA A 211 25.62 40.31 -33.86
N MET A 212 24.68 39.85 -34.68
CA MET A 212 24.55 40.28 -36.08
C MET A 212 23.95 41.68 -36.22
N MET A 213 22.97 42.07 -35.38
CA MET A 213 22.43 43.45 -35.40
C MET A 213 23.44 44.50 -34.89
N LYS A 214 24.50 44.10 -34.18
CA LYS A 214 25.61 44.99 -33.80
C LYS A 214 26.68 45.14 -34.89
N ALA A 215 26.57 44.42 -36.01
CA ALA A 215 27.59 44.38 -37.07
C ALA A 215 27.26 45.25 -38.30
N GLU A 216 26.16 46.01 -38.29
CA GLU A 216 25.76 46.85 -39.43
C GLU A 216 25.61 48.32 -39.01
N VAL A 217 26.73 49.05 -38.97
CA VAL A 217 26.78 50.51 -39.13
C VAL A 217 27.99 50.80 -40.04
N PRO A 218 27.81 51.44 -41.22
CA PRO A 218 28.90 51.77 -42.12
C PRO A 218 29.71 52.98 -41.63
N GLU A 219 31.03 52.89 -41.81
CA GLU A 219 32.03 53.94 -41.65
C GLU A 219 31.77 55.13 -42.63
N PRO A 220 32.22 56.35 -42.30
CA PRO A 220 33.31 56.88 -43.12
C PRO A 220 34.42 57.61 -42.34
N ARG A 221 35.65 57.42 -42.83
CA ARG A 221 36.88 58.18 -42.52
C ARG A 221 36.82 59.62 -43.08
N PRO A 222 37.58 60.59 -42.53
CA PRO A 222 38.98 60.77 -42.97
C PRO A 222 40.02 61.14 -41.88
N GLU A 223 41.25 60.72 -42.19
CA GLU A 223 42.56 61.37 -42.01
C GLU A 223 43.12 61.77 -40.61
N ALA A 224 44.05 60.93 -40.15
CA ALA A 224 45.43 61.21 -39.70
C ALA A 224 45.78 62.50 -38.93
N VAL A 225 46.25 62.34 -37.67
CA VAL A 225 47.46 63.00 -37.13
C VAL A 225 48.18 62.09 -36.09
N VAL A 226 49.38 61.64 -36.47
CA VAL A 226 50.65 61.48 -35.70
C VAL A 226 50.65 61.04 -34.22
N SER A 227 51.17 59.81 -34.02
CA SER A 227 52.27 59.37 -33.12
C SER A 227 52.36 59.82 -31.64
N SER A 228 52.32 58.87 -30.69
CA SER A 228 53.53 58.17 -30.18
C SER A 228 53.23 57.27 -28.95
N GLY A 229 53.90 56.11 -28.91
CA GLY A 229 54.29 55.41 -27.66
C GLY A 229 53.30 54.44 -27.00
N GLY A 230 53.48 53.13 -27.23
CA GLY A 230 53.15 52.09 -26.22
C GLY A 230 54.43 51.61 -25.50
N PRO A 231 54.45 50.46 -24.79
CA PRO A 231 53.40 49.71 -24.07
C PRO A 231 53.96 49.31 -22.65
N PRO A 232 53.63 48.19 -21.92
CA PRO A 232 52.62 47.13 -22.11
C PRO A 232 51.90 46.57 -20.83
N ARG A 233 50.99 45.61 -21.09
CA ARG A 233 50.62 44.37 -20.33
C ARG A 233 49.43 44.36 -19.33
N LEU A 234 48.58 43.35 -19.56
CA LEU A 234 47.47 42.80 -18.76
C LEU A 234 47.99 41.98 -17.54
N PRO A 235 47.17 41.72 -16.49
CA PRO A 235 46.27 40.53 -16.47
C PRO A 235 44.93 40.69 -15.69
N MET A 236 43.95 39.81 -15.96
CA MET A 236 42.79 39.45 -15.08
C MET A 236 43.24 38.48 -13.94
N PRO A 237 42.41 37.87 -13.03
CA PRO A 237 40.93 37.91 -12.77
C PRO A 237 40.50 37.93 -11.24
N GLN A 238 39.17 37.81 -11.01
CA GLN A 238 38.44 37.15 -9.89
C GLN A 238 37.65 38.02 -8.89
N GLY A 239 36.42 37.58 -8.58
CA GLY A 239 35.67 37.96 -7.37
C GLY A 239 34.15 38.06 -7.54
N ARG A 240 33.42 37.04 -7.09
CA ARG A 240 31.94 36.94 -7.02
C ARG A 240 31.34 37.94 -6.04
N GLU A 241 30.10 38.41 -6.29
CA GLU A 241 28.96 38.30 -5.36
C GLU A 241 27.60 38.67 -6.00
N LYS A 242 26.52 38.15 -5.41
CA LYS A 242 25.15 37.97 -5.92
C LYS A 242 24.33 39.29 -6.01
N PRO A 243 23.22 39.30 -6.76
CA PRO A 243 21.94 39.47 -6.06
C PRO A 243 20.77 38.59 -6.54
N THR A 244 20.08 38.06 -5.53
CA THR A 244 18.62 38.05 -5.29
C THR A 244 17.66 37.58 -6.40
N ILE A 245 17.06 36.41 -6.13
CA ILE A 245 15.94 35.78 -6.85
C ILE A 245 14.62 36.47 -6.44
N PRO A 246 13.77 36.94 -7.37
CA PRO A 246 12.36 37.19 -7.06
C PRO A 246 11.57 35.87 -7.04
N ASP A 247 10.75 35.76 -6.01
CA ASP A 247 9.92 34.64 -5.58
C ASP A 247 8.96 34.14 -6.68
N SER A 248 9.19 32.89 -7.13
CA SER A 248 8.41 32.17 -8.14
C SER A 248 7.11 31.54 -7.58
N GLY A 249 6.67 31.95 -6.39
CA GLY A 249 5.50 31.38 -5.70
C GLY A 249 4.13 31.87 -6.19
N GLU A 250 4.03 33.06 -6.80
CA GLU A 250 2.73 33.63 -7.20
C GLU A 250 2.25 33.22 -8.60
N GLU A 251 3.16 33.03 -9.57
CA GLU A 251 2.76 32.62 -10.92
C GLU A 251 2.20 31.19 -10.96
N VAL A 252 2.71 30.31 -10.10
CA VAL A 252 2.24 28.91 -9.99
C VAL A 252 0.82 28.87 -9.41
N LYS A 253 0.48 29.79 -8.49
CA LYS A 253 -0.88 29.89 -7.92
C LYS A 253 -1.90 30.43 -8.93
N LYS A 254 -1.52 31.40 -9.77
CA LYS A 254 -2.37 31.88 -10.87
C LYS A 254 -2.58 30.82 -11.97
N ALA A 255 -1.58 29.98 -12.23
CA ALA A 255 -1.71 28.86 -13.16
C ALA A 255 -2.66 27.76 -12.65
N LEU A 256 -2.64 27.46 -11.35
CA LEU A 256 -3.55 26.46 -10.76
C LEU A 256 -5.02 26.93 -10.68
N LEU A 257 -5.26 28.22 -10.44
CA LEU A 257 -6.62 28.79 -10.40
C LEU A 257 -7.27 28.90 -11.79
N SER A 258 -6.47 29.13 -12.84
CA SER A 258 -6.98 29.17 -14.22
C SER A 258 -7.29 27.77 -14.79
N PHE A 259 -6.59 26.73 -14.31
CA PHE A 259 -6.83 25.34 -14.72
C PHE A 259 -8.12 24.75 -14.11
N THR A 260 -8.41 25.09 -12.85
CA THR A 260 -9.64 24.67 -12.15
C THR A 260 -10.89 25.33 -12.74
N ALA A 261 -10.82 26.61 -13.15
CA ALA A 261 -11.92 27.30 -13.83
C ALA A 261 -12.26 26.72 -15.21
N ARG A 262 -11.26 26.22 -15.97
CA ARG A 262 -11.48 25.58 -17.28
C ARG A 262 -12.09 24.18 -17.17
N SER A 263 -11.76 23.42 -16.13
CA SER A 263 -12.33 22.09 -15.88
C SER A 263 -13.81 22.14 -15.51
N SER A 264 -14.21 23.14 -14.71
CA SER A 264 -15.60 23.31 -14.28
C SER A 264 -16.54 23.72 -15.42
N LYS A 265 -16.10 24.58 -16.35
CA LYS A 265 -16.86 24.92 -17.58
C LYS A 265 -17.04 23.72 -18.53
N LYS A 266 -16.08 22.77 -18.56
CA LYS A 266 -16.16 21.58 -19.42
C LYS A 266 -17.13 20.52 -18.88
N LYS A 267 -17.29 20.43 -17.55
CA LYS A 267 -18.31 19.57 -16.91
C LYS A 267 -19.72 20.15 -17.04
N ALA A 268 -19.91 21.47 -16.90
CA ALA A 268 -21.22 22.10 -17.07
C ALA A 268 -21.77 22.02 -18.51
N LYS A 269 -20.89 22.08 -19.53
CA LYS A 269 -21.29 21.94 -20.94
C LYS A 269 -21.67 20.51 -21.33
N ARG A 270 -21.18 19.50 -20.59
CA ARG A 270 -21.49 18.08 -20.81
C ARG A 270 -22.78 17.62 -20.12
N ALA A 271 -23.20 18.31 -19.05
CA ALA A 271 -24.46 18.05 -18.35
C ALA A 271 -25.69 18.62 -19.07
N ARG A 272 -25.54 19.71 -19.85
CA ARG A 272 -26.63 20.32 -20.65
C ARG A 272 -26.90 19.65 -22.01
N ALA A 273 -26.07 18.70 -22.44
CA ALA A 273 -26.23 17.99 -23.71
C ALA A 273 -26.84 16.58 -23.53
N ARG A 274 -27.39 16.30 -22.34
CA ARG A 274 -27.93 14.99 -21.94
C ARG A 274 -29.35 15.05 -21.38
N VAL A 275 -30.05 16.17 -21.60
CA VAL A 275 -31.49 16.33 -21.39
C VAL A 275 -32.14 16.48 -22.75
#